data_AF-A0A959I8E5-F1
#
_entry.id   AF-A0A959I8E5-F1
#
_cell.length_a   1.000
_cell.length_b   1.000
_cell.length_c   1.000
_cell.angle_alpha   90.00
_cell.angle_beta   90.00
_cell.angle_gamma   90.00
#
_symmetry.space_group_name_H-M   'P 1'
#
loop_
_entity.id
_entity.type
_entity.pdbx_description
1 polymer ?
#
loop_
_entity_poly.entity_id
_entity_poly.type
_entity_poly.pdbx_seq_one_letter_code
_entity_poly.pdbx_strand_id
1 'polypeptide(L)'
;CDAVVQLRPTSPFRPPACVDEAVEVLLSGNADSVRGITPSGQNPYKMWRIEDGMMQPLLDSEFAEPYNMPRQELPDTFWQTGHVEVIRTATILEMGSMTGHRIAPYVLDPAYAIDLDNELQWKFAEYVLDHWKLEIVKPNSSTK
;
A
#
# COMPACT_ATOMS: atom_id res chain seq x y z
N CYS A 1 -3.22 -22.15 10.24
CA CYS A 1 -3.97 -21.14 9.46
C CYS A 1 -3.32 -21.09 8.10
N ASP A 2 -4.06 -21.39 7.05
CA ASP A 2 -3.53 -21.29 5.70
C ASP A 2 -3.79 -19.89 5.17
N ALA A 3 -2.80 -19.34 4.46
CA ALA A 3 -2.86 -18.00 3.89
C ALA A 3 -2.33 -18.01 2.46
N VAL A 4 -2.87 -17.12 1.65
CA VAL A 4 -2.37 -16.79 0.32
C VAL A 4 -1.65 -15.45 0.41
N VAL A 5 -0.41 -15.41 -0.07
CA VAL A 5 0.37 -14.18 -0.18
C VAL A 5 0.36 -13.72 -1.64
N GLN A 6 -0.17 -12.54 -1.90
CA GLN A 6 -0.15 -11.89 -3.22
C GLN A 6 0.93 -10.81 -3.23
N LEU A 7 1.88 -10.95 -4.17
CA LEU A 7 2.97 -10.01 -4.39
C LEU A 7 2.84 -9.44 -5.80
N ARG A 8 2.69 -8.12 -5.94
CA ARG A 8 2.60 -7.50 -7.25
C ARG A 8 4.01 -7.22 -7.79
N PRO A 9 4.28 -7.49 -9.08
CA PRO A 9 5.58 -7.22 -9.69
C PRO A 9 5.83 -5.72 -9.90
N THR A 10 4.79 -4.89 -9.91
CA THR A 10 4.87 -3.43 -10.09
C THR A 10 5.48 -2.72 -8.89
N SER A 11 5.60 -3.38 -7.74
CA SER A 11 6.23 -2.86 -6.52
C SER A 11 7.54 -3.63 -6.22
N PRO A 12 8.65 -3.30 -6.90
CA PRO A 12 9.87 -4.11 -6.87
C PRO A 12 10.75 -3.87 -5.63
N PHE A 13 10.61 -2.73 -4.94
CA PHE A 13 11.42 -2.36 -3.78
C PHE A 13 10.89 -2.96 -2.48
N ARG A 14 10.78 -4.29 -2.42
CA ARG A 14 10.26 -4.99 -1.25
C ARG A 14 11.33 -5.17 -0.18
N PRO A 15 11.12 -4.66 1.06
CA PRO A 15 12.02 -4.93 2.19
C PRO A 15 12.11 -6.44 2.48
N PRO A 16 13.26 -6.97 2.95
CA PRO A 16 13.42 -8.39 3.26
C PRO A 16 12.38 -8.95 4.23
N ALA A 17 12.06 -8.22 5.31
CA ALA A 17 11.11 -8.67 6.34
C ALA A 17 9.63 -8.47 5.96
N CYS A 18 9.35 -7.83 4.81
CA CYS A 18 8.01 -7.40 4.40
C CYS A 18 6.96 -8.51 4.42
N VAL A 19 7.32 -9.69 3.91
CA VAL A 19 6.40 -10.83 3.83
C VAL A 19 6.20 -11.47 5.20
N ASP A 20 7.30 -11.71 5.92
CA ASP A 20 7.26 -12.39 7.21
C ASP A 20 6.48 -11.58 8.25
N GLU A 21 6.74 -10.27 8.35
CA GLU A 21 6.03 -9.37 9.26
C GLU A 21 4.54 -9.27 8.91
N ALA A 22 4.19 -9.16 7.62
CA ALA A 22 2.79 -9.11 7.21
C ALA A 22 2.04 -10.42 7.51
N VAL A 23 2.71 -11.58 7.38
CA VAL A 23 2.15 -12.87 7.77
C VAL A 23 1.97 -12.94 9.29
N GLU A 24 2.94 -12.47 10.07
CA GLU A 24 2.83 -12.43 11.53
C GLU A 24 1.67 -11.54 12.01
N VAL A 25 1.44 -10.40 11.36
CA VAL A 25 0.27 -9.54 11.62
C VAL A 25 -1.04 -10.32 11.38
N LEU A 26 -1.13 -11.11 10.32
CA LEU A 26 -2.32 -11.93 10.06
C LEU A 26 -2.49 -13.02 11.14
N LEU A 27 -1.42 -13.67 11.54
CA LEU A 27 -1.45 -14.80 12.48
C LEU A 27 -1.72 -14.37 13.92
N SER A 28 -1.24 -13.20 14.33
CA SER A 28 -1.44 -12.65 15.68
C SER A 28 -2.82 -12.03 15.90
N GLY A 29 -3.51 -11.65 14.82
CA GLY A 29 -4.80 -10.98 14.87
C GLY A 29 -5.98 -11.83 14.40
N ASN A 30 -7.17 -11.23 14.44
CA ASN A 30 -8.40 -11.77 13.84
C ASN A 30 -8.78 -11.02 12.54
N ALA A 31 -7.78 -10.65 11.74
CA ALA A 31 -8.01 -10.03 10.44
C ALA A 31 -8.28 -11.10 9.37
N ASP A 32 -9.08 -10.75 8.37
CA ASP A 32 -9.36 -11.58 7.18
C ASP A 32 -8.24 -11.45 6.14
N SER A 33 -7.61 -10.27 6.09
CA SER A 33 -6.44 -9.98 5.28
C SER A 33 -5.54 -8.91 5.90
N VAL A 34 -4.30 -8.85 5.43
CA VAL A 34 -3.31 -7.81 5.70
C VAL A 34 -2.97 -7.11 4.39
N ARG A 35 -2.88 -5.79 4.41
CA ARG A 35 -2.53 -4.96 3.25
C ARG A 35 -1.30 -4.10 3.54
N GLY A 36 -0.32 -4.17 2.65
CA GLY A 36 0.81 -3.24 2.64
C GLY A 36 0.36 -1.84 2.28
N ILE A 37 0.56 -0.88 3.18
CA ILE A 37 0.17 0.52 3.00
C ILE A 37 1.34 1.45 3.29
N THR A 38 1.29 2.69 2.82
CA THR A 38 2.24 3.74 3.18
C THR A 38 1.48 5.05 3.38
N PRO A 39 1.97 6.04 4.15
CA PRO A 39 1.32 7.36 4.21
C PRO A 39 1.04 7.92 2.81
N SER A 40 -0.20 8.37 2.55
CA SER A 40 -0.58 8.81 1.20
C SER A 40 0.26 10.00 0.75
N GLY A 41 0.93 9.93 -0.40
CA GLY A 41 1.69 11.08 -0.92
C GLY A 41 0.78 12.30 -1.11
N GLN A 42 -0.37 12.11 -1.75
CA GLN A 42 -1.44 13.10 -1.86
C GLN A 42 -2.57 12.77 -0.88
N ASN A 43 -3.06 13.76 -0.14
CA ASN A 43 -4.11 13.55 0.84
C ASN A 43 -5.50 13.55 0.15
N PRO A 44 -6.33 12.49 0.30
CA PRO A 44 -7.64 12.38 -0.34
C PRO A 44 -8.65 13.46 0.08
N TYR A 45 -8.50 14.07 1.24
CA TYR A 45 -9.28 15.25 1.65
C TYR A 45 -9.06 16.48 0.75
N LYS A 46 -8.00 16.46 -0.06
CA LYS A 46 -7.67 17.49 -1.06
C LYS A 46 -7.86 17.03 -2.51
N MET A 47 -8.47 15.86 -2.71
CA MET A 47 -8.73 15.30 -4.04
C MET A 47 -10.15 15.64 -4.50
N TRP A 48 -10.33 15.65 -5.82
CA TRP A 48 -11.58 16.04 -6.47
C TRP A 48 -12.01 14.99 -7.50
N ARG A 49 -13.31 14.83 -7.67
CA ARG A 49 -13.95 14.22 -8.85
C ARG A 49 -14.36 15.33 -9.80
N ILE A 50 -14.50 14.99 -11.08
CA ILE A 50 -15.07 15.88 -12.09
C ILE A 50 -16.39 15.27 -12.53
N GLU A 51 -17.49 15.99 -12.27
CA GLU A 51 -18.85 15.61 -12.63
C GLU A 51 -19.51 16.81 -13.31
N ASP A 52 -20.08 16.59 -14.50
CA ASP A 52 -20.73 17.63 -15.31
C ASP A 52 -19.89 18.90 -15.54
N GLY A 53 -18.57 18.71 -15.71
CA GLY A 53 -17.62 19.80 -15.96
C GLY A 53 -17.25 20.62 -14.71
N MET A 54 -17.74 20.23 -13.53
CA MET A 54 -17.45 20.87 -12.26
C MET A 54 -16.66 19.93 -11.35
N MET A 55 -15.81 20.50 -10.49
CA MET A 55 -15.08 19.74 -9.48
C MET A 55 -15.94 19.54 -8.23
N GLN A 56 -15.94 18.33 -7.70
CA GLN A 56 -16.56 17.98 -6.41
C GLN A 56 -15.53 17.28 -5.51
N PRO A 57 -15.51 17.53 -4.19
CA PRO A 57 -14.59 16.84 -3.29
C PRO A 57 -14.72 15.31 -3.40
N LEU A 58 -13.60 14.59 -3.31
CA LEU A 58 -13.59 13.14 -3.35
C LEU A 58 -14.28 12.52 -2.12
N LEU A 59 -14.11 13.17 -0.96
CA LEU A 59 -14.64 12.74 0.32
C LEU A 59 -15.73 13.71 0.78
N ASP A 60 -16.80 13.16 1.33
CA ASP A 60 -17.67 13.89 2.25
C ASP A 60 -17.02 13.86 3.64
N SER A 61 -16.91 15.01 4.29
CA SER A 61 -16.15 15.15 5.54
C SER A 61 -16.76 16.16 6.49
N GLU A 62 -16.39 16.06 7.76
CA GLU A 62 -16.77 16.99 8.83
C GLU A 62 -16.16 18.40 8.70
N PHE A 63 -15.18 18.57 7.81
CA PHE A 63 -14.50 19.84 7.57
C PHE A 63 -15.25 20.66 6.51
N ALA A 64 -15.37 21.96 6.73
CA ALA A 64 -16.04 22.85 5.77
C ALA A 64 -15.27 22.98 4.44
N GLU A 65 -13.94 23.11 4.50
CA GLU A 65 -13.08 23.25 3.32
C GLU A 65 -11.76 22.47 3.49
N PRO A 66 -11.80 21.13 3.54
CA PRO A 66 -10.62 20.30 3.83
C PRO A 66 -9.47 20.51 2.83
N TYR A 67 -9.78 20.84 1.58
CA TYR A 67 -8.82 21.17 0.53
C TYR A 67 -7.94 22.40 0.85
N ASN A 68 -8.46 23.36 1.63
CA ASN A 68 -7.74 24.57 2.06
C ASN A 68 -6.99 24.39 3.39
N MET A 69 -7.29 23.34 4.17
CA MET A 69 -6.69 23.14 5.49
C MET A 69 -5.22 22.68 5.41
N PRO A 70 -4.37 23.03 6.40
CA PRO A 70 -3.04 22.45 6.51
C PRO A 70 -3.09 20.92 6.62
N ARG A 71 -2.14 20.21 6.02
CA ARG A 71 -2.15 18.74 5.98
C ARG A 71 -2.10 18.11 7.37
N GLN A 72 -1.38 18.72 8.30
CA GLN A 72 -1.22 18.25 9.68
C GLN A 72 -2.48 18.41 10.54
N GLU A 73 -3.49 19.17 10.08
CA GLU A 73 -4.78 19.32 10.76
C GLU A 73 -5.83 18.35 10.20
N LEU A 74 -5.51 17.66 9.09
CA LEU A 74 -6.37 16.65 8.49
C LEU A 74 -6.04 15.26 9.05
N PRO A 75 -6.99 14.32 9.05
CA PRO A 75 -6.72 12.96 9.44
C PRO A 75 -5.61 12.30 8.62
N ASP A 76 -4.86 11.41 9.27
CA ASP A 76 -3.86 10.60 8.59
C ASP A 76 -4.53 9.68 7.57
N THR A 77 -3.92 9.59 6.39
CA THR A 77 -4.42 8.79 5.28
C THR A 77 -3.30 7.95 4.72
N PHE A 78 -3.64 6.75 4.27
CA PHE A 78 -2.69 5.78 3.74
C PHE A 78 -3.06 5.33 2.33
N TRP A 79 -2.05 5.16 1.50
CA TRP A 79 -2.13 4.59 0.17
C TRP A 79 -1.82 3.10 0.23
N GLN A 80 -2.66 2.28 -0.40
CA GLN A 80 -2.39 0.86 -0.54
C GLN A 80 -1.30 0.64 -1.59
N THR A 81 -0.25 -0.08 -1.21
CA THR A 81 0.84 -0.46 -2.11
C THR A 81 0.67 -1.89 -2.63
N GLY A 82 1.40 -2.26 -3.67
CA GLY A 82 1.44 -3.63 -4.21
C GLY A 82 2.47 -4.55 -3.55
N HIS A 83 3.15 -4.10 -2.50
CA HIS A 83 4.28 -4.83 -1.91
C HIS A 83 3.86 -6.17 -1.31
N VAL A 84 2.79 -6.19 -0.51
CA VAL A 84 2.34 -7.43 0.13
C VAL A 84 0.85 -7.36 0.44
N GLU A 85 0.16 -8.45 0.13
CA GLU A 85 -1.19 -8.72 0.61
C GLU A 85 -1.21 -10.15 1.13
N VAL A 86 -1.63 -10.35 2.39
CA VAL A 86 -1.73 -11.69 3.00
C VAL A 86 -3.20 -11.94 3.33
N ILE A 87 -3.76 -13.01 2.80
CA ILE A 87 -5.21 -13.24 2.82
C ILE A 87 -5.47 -14.63 3.40
N ARG A 88 -6.38 -14.77 4.36
CA ARG A 88 -6.77 -16.11 4.81
C ARG A 88 -7.45 -16.86 3.68
N THR A 89 -7.16 -18.15 3.57
CA THR A 89 -7.82 -19.01 2.58
C THR A 89 -9.35 -19.02 2.74
N ALA A 90 -9.85 -18.99 3.97
CA ALA A 90 -11.29 -18.89 4.26
C ALA A 90 -11.91 -17.60 3.69
N THR A 91 -11.21 -16.47 3.71
CA THR A 91 -11.67 -15.22 3.09
C THR A 91 -11.95 -15.41 1.59
N ILE A 92 -11.09 -16.17 0.91
CA ILE A 92 -11.23 -16.44 -0.53
C ILE A 92 -12.34 -17.49 -0.77
N LEU A 93 -12.28 -18.62 -0.07
CA LEU A 93 -13.10 -19.79 -0.36
C LEU A 93 -14.54 -19.66 0.17
N GLU A 94 -14.72 -19.03 1.32
CA GLU A 94 -16.02 -18.93 1.99
C GLU A 94 -16.70 -17.59 1.67
N MET A 95 -15.94 -16.48 1.65
CA MET A 95 -16.51 -15.15 1.38
C MET A 95 -16.44 -14.75 -0.10
N GLY A 96 -15.71 -15.50 -0.95
CA GLY A 96 -15.49 -15.12 -2.34
C GLY A 96 -14.73 -13.79 -2.49
N SER A 97 -13.88 -13.44 -1.52
CA SER A 97 -13.26 -12.12 -1.42
C SER A 97 -11.74 -12.22 -1.25
N MET A 98 -11.01 -11.31 -1.90
CA MET A 98 -9.58 -11.11 -1.65
C MET A 98 -9.31 -10.19 -0.45
N THR A 99 -10.35 -9.57 0.11
CA THR A 99 -10.22 -8.51 1.11
C THR A 99 -10.82 -8.91 2.45
N GLY A 100 -12.01 -9.51 2.44
CA GLY A 100 -12.81 -9.74 3.64
C GLY A 100 -13.38 -8.44 4.21
N HIS A 101 -13.72 -8.45 5.50
CA HIS A 101 -14.32 -7.33 6.22
C HIS A 101 -13.36 -6.68 7.21
N ARG A 102 -12.40 -7.45 7.72
CA ARG A 102 -11.43 -7.02 8.73
C ARG A 102 -10.04 -6.98 8.12
N ILE A 103 -9.57 -5.79 7.81
CA ILE A 103 -8.30 -5.58 7.12
C ILE A 103 -7.29 -5.02 8.12
N ALA A 104 -6.18 -5.72 8.32
CA ALA A 104 -5.07 -5.22 9.12
C ALA A 104 -4.05 -4.48 8.24
N PRO A 105 -3.47 -3.37 8.72
CA PRO A 105 -2.43 -2.65 7.99
C PRO A 105 -1.05 -3.28 8.21
N TYR A 106 -0.22 -3.25 7.17
CA TYR A 106 1.24 -3.38 7.28
C TYR A 106 1.86 -2.11 6.71
N VAL A 107 2.38 -1.23 7.58
CA VAL A 107 2.85 0.11 7.18
C VAL A 107 4.29 0.02 6.69
N LEU A 108 4.51 0.36 5.43
CA LEU A 108 5.80 0.45 4.78
C LEU A 108 6.35 1.88 4.86
N ASP A 109 7.66 1.97 5.07
CA ASP A 109 8.39 3.22 4.90
C ASP A 109 8.21 3.73 3.46
N PRO A 110 7.79 5.01 3.26
CA PRO A 110 7.64 5.63 1.96
C PRO A 110 8.84 5.49 1.02
N ALA A 111 10.06 5.33 1.56
CA ALA A 111 11.27 5.10 0.75
C ALA A 111 11.18 3.84 -0.13
N TYR A 112 10.40 2.84 0.29
CA TYR A 112 10.15 1.62 -0.49
C TYR A 112 8.94 1.72 -1.41
N ALA A 113 8.08 2.73 -1.23
CA ALA A 113 6.78 2.83 -1.90
C ALA A 113 6.86 3.32 -3.36
N ILE A 114 7.65 2.64 -4.18
CA ILE A 114 7.80 2.90 -5.61
C ILE A 114 6.97 1.87 -6.38
N ASP A 115 5.95 2.35 -7.08
CA ASP A 115 5.08 1.56 -7.96
C ASP A 115 5.32 1.94 -9.43
N LEU A 116 5.36 0.93 -10.29
CA LEU A 116 5.73 1.04 -11.71
C LEU A 116 4.51 0.98 -12.62
N ASP A 117 3.94 2.13 -12.96
CA ASP A 117 2.83 2.28 -13.91
C ASP A 117 3.28 2.89 -15.25
N ASN A 118 4.37 3.65 -15.27
CA ASN A 118 4.86 4.37 -16.44
C ASN A 118 6.39 4.43 -16.55
N GLU A 119 6.88 4.88 -17.71
CA GLU A 119 8.32 4.93 -18.03
C GLU A 119 9.11 5.88 -17.12
N LEU A 120 8.50 6.96 -16.62
CA LEU A 120 9.17 7.87 -15.70
C LEU A 120 9.43 7.20 -14.35
N GLN A 121 8.44 6.45 -13.82
CA GLN A 121 8.61 5.65 -12.61
C GLN A 121 9.66 4.55 -12.81
N TRP A 122 9.73 3.95 -14.00
CA TRP A 122 10.80 2.99 -14.33
C TRP A 122 12.20 3.61 -14.22
N LYS A 123 12.42 4.75 -14.87
CA LYS A 123 13.71 5.47 -14.81
C LYS A 123 14.06 5.91 -13.40
N PHE A 124 13.05 6.33 -12.64
CA PHE A 124 13.23 6.68 -11.24
C PHE A 124 13.62 5.47 -10.39
N ALA A 125 13.01 4.30 -10.61
CA ALA A 125 13.39 3.06 -9.95
C ALA A 125 14.85 2.67 -10.25
N GLU A 126 15.29 2.74 -11.51
CA GLU A 126 16.70 2.50 -11.87
C GLU A 126 17.63 3.47 -11.13
N TYR A 127 17.28 4.75 -11.09
CA TYR A 127 18.04 5.74 -10.35
C TYR A 127 18.14 5.40 -8.86
N VAL A 128 17.03 5.02 -8.23
CA VAL A 128 16.99 4.61 -6.81
C VAL A 128 17.85 3.37 -6.57
N LEU A 129 17.80 2.35 -7.43
CA LEU A 129 18.64 1.15 -7.29
C LEU A 129 20.14 1.48 -7.31
N ASP A 130 20.55 2.43 -8.14
CA ASP A 130 21.96 2.80 -8.31
C ASP A 130 22.47 3.71 -7.19
N HIS A 131 21.62 4.60 -6.67
CA HIS A 131 22.05 5.68 -5.77
C HIS A 131 21.59 5.50 -4.33
N TRP A 132 20.44 4.86 -4.11
CA TRP A 132 19.86 4.69 -2.79
C TRP A 132 20.11 3.25 -2.35
N LYS A 133 20.91 3.09 -1.30
CA LYS A 133 21.28 1.78 -0.75
C LYS A 133 20.14 1.18 0.08
N LEU A 134 18.95 1.09 -0.51
CA LEU A 134 17.79 0.46 0.11
C LEU A 134 18.04 -1.04 0.27
N GLU A 135 17.71 -1.57 1.44
CA GLU A 135 17.73 -3.01 1.69
C GLU A 135 16.47 -3.62 1.09
N ILE A 136 16.61 -4.28 -0.06
CA ILE A 136 15.51 -4.91 -0.79
C ILE A 136 15.83 -6.36 -1.12
N VAL A 137 14.80 -7.17 -1.30
CA VAL A 137 14.95 -8.52 -1.86
C VAL A 137 15.39 -8.41 -3.32
N LYS A 138 16.52 -9.05 -3.65
CA LYS A 138 17.04 -9.08 -5.03
C LYS A 138 16.83 -10.46 -5.66
N PRO A 139 16.40 -10.54 -6.93
CA PRO A 139 16.39 -11.82 -7.65
C PRO A 139 17.80 -12.43 -7.67
N ASN A 140 17.92 -13.72 -7.37
CA ASN A 140 19.18 -14.46 -7.35
C ASN A 140 20.24 -14.00 -6.34
N SER A 141 19.88 -13.22 -5.31
CA SER A 141 20.73 -13.07 -4.12
C SER A 141 20.61 -14.31 -3.24
N SER A 142 20.99 -15.47 -3.78
CA SER A 142 21.22 -16.65 -2.97
C SER A 142 22.55 -16.44 -2.25
N THR A 143 22.49 -15.91 -1.03
CA THR A 143 23.49 -16.27 -0.03
C THR A 143 23.34 -17.78 0.16
N LYS A 144 24.31 -18.54 -0.36
CA LYS A 144 24.57 -19.87 0.17
C LYS A 144 25.13 -19.74 1.59
#